data_AF-O22869-F1
#
_entry.id   AF-O22869-F1
#
_cell.length_a   1.000
_cell.length_b   1.000
_cell.length_c   1.000
_cell.angle_alpha   90.00
_cell.angle_beta   90.00
_cell.angle_gamma   90.00
#
_symmetry.space_group_name_H-M   'P 1'
#
loop_
_entity.id
_entity.type
_entity.pdbx_description
1 polymer ?
#
loop_
_entity_poly.entity_id
_entity_poly.type
_entity_poly.pdbx_seq_one_letter_code
_entity_poly.pdbx_strand_id
1 'polypeptide(L)'
;MKFVSVFLVLFIFFLVVLEAPEKIEAKDDKFICVVEYGGDVGPTFCNPKFFPTLCRQNCRSFKGAKGGKCVKQPKHKHIKCFCDYCKDD
;
A
#
# COMPACT_ATOMS: atom_id res chain seq x y z
N MET A 1 14.42 28.66 -30.17
CA MET A 1 13.55 27.69 -30.87
C MET A 1 14.01 26.22 -30.78
N LYS A 2 15.15 25.86 -30.17
CA LYS A 2 15.58 24.46 -30.00
C LYS A 2 14.98 23.76 -28.76
N PHE A 3 14.63 24.50 -27.71
CA PHE A 3 14.06 23.93 -26.48
C PHE A 3 12.65 23.33 -26.69
N VAL A 4 11.82 23.95 -27.54
CA VAL A 4 10.45 23.49 -27.80
C VAL A 4 10.43 22.06 -28.37
N SER A 5 11.41 21.73 -29.22
CA SER A 5 11.54 20.39 -29.82
C SER A 5 11.84 19.32 -28.76
N VAL A 6 12.79 19.58 -27.86
CA VAL A 6 13.16 18.62 -26.80
C VAL A 6 11.99 18.41 -25.83
N PHE A 7 11.29 19.48 -25.44
CA PHE A 7 10.11 19.37 -24.58
C PHE A 7 8.99 18.55 -25.23
N LEU A 8 8.73 18.74 -26.53
CA LEU A 8 7.72 17.96 -27.26
C LEU A 8 8.08 16.47 -27.31
N VAL A 9 9.34 16.14 -27.59
CA VAL A 9 9.81 14.73 -27.63
C VAL A 9 9.67 14.08 -26.26
N LEU A 10 10.06 14.76 -25.18
CA LEU A 10 9.90 14.25 -23.81
C LEU A 10 8.43 14.08 -23.45
N PHE A 11 7.57 15.03 -23.82
CA PHE A 11 6.14 14.97 -23.54
C PHE A 11 5.47 13.77 -24.24
N ILE A 12 5.80 13.54 -25.51
CA ILE A 12 5.31 12.36 -26.25
C ILE A 12 5.81 11.07 -25.59
N PHE A 13 7.08 11.02 -25.18
CA PHE A 13 7.63 9.84 -24.48
C PHE A 13 6.90 9.57 -23.16
N PHE A 14 6.64 10.60 -22.36
CA PHE A 14 5.84 10.49 -21.13
C PHE A 14 4.41 10.04 -21.40
N LEU A 15 3.76 10.58 -22.44
CA LEU A 15 2.43 10.14 -22.84
C LEU A 15 2.41 8.66 -23.24
N VAL A 16 3.41 8.18 -23.99
CA VAL A 16 3.52 6.76 -24.38
C VAL A 16 3.74 5.87 -23.16
N VAL A 17 4.53 6.30 -22.17
CA VAL A 17 4.74 5.54 -20.93
C VAL A 17 3.48 5.54 -20.04
N LEU A 18 2.70 6.62 -20.03
CA LEU A 18 1.43 6.71 -19.30
C LEU A 18 0.28 5.98 -20.00
N GLU A 19 0.26 5.98 -21.34
CA GLU A 19 -0.73 5.26 -22.16
C GLU A 19 -0.42 3.77 -22.30
N ALA A 20 0.81 3.33 -22.00
CA ALA A 20 1.12 1.92 -21.84
C ALA A 20 0.22 1.39 -20.71
N PRO A 21 -0.87 0.69 -21.02
CA PRO A 21 -1.76 0.21 -20.00
C PRO A 21 -1.03 -1.00 -19.44
N GLU A 22 -0.32 -0.82 -18.32
CA GLU A 22 -0.21 -1.90 -17.37
C GLU A 22 -1.65 -2.25 -17.00
N LYS A 23 -2.21 -3.18 -17.78
CA LYS A 23 -3.38 -3.99 -17.45
C LYS A 23 -2.97 -4.81 -16.23
N ILE A 24 -2.83 -4.13 -15.10
CA ILE A 24 -2.94 -4.77 -13.80
C ILE A 24 -4.41 -5.14 -13.78
N GLU A 25 -4.69 -6.42 -14.04
CA GLU A 25 -6.02 -7.00 -13.97
C GLU A 25 -6.57 -6.75 -12.56
N ALA A 26 -7.20 -5.58 -12.38
CA ALA A 26 -8.01 -5.25 -11.23
C ALA A 26 -9.21 -6.17 -11.30
N LYS A 27 -9.03 -7.34 -10.70
CA LYS A 27 -10.09 -8.27 -10.36
C LYS A 27 -11.03 -7.49 -9.43
N ASP A 28 -12.10 -6.97 -10.03
CA ASP A 28 -13.15 -6.12 -9.45
C ASP A 28 -12.73 -4.66 -9.19
N ASP A 29 -13.38 -3.69 -9.83
CA ASP A 29 -13.31 -2.23 -9.59
C ASP A 29 -13.75 -1.80 -8.17
N LYS A 30 -13.76 -2.72 -7.20
CA LYS A 30 -14.09 -2.46 -5.80
C LYS A 30 -12.81 -2.13 -5.06
N PHE A 31 -12.69 -0.88 -4.62
CA PHE A 31 -11.65 -0.44 -3.70
C PHE A 31 -11.51 -1.39 -2.51
N ILE A 32 -10.34 -2.01 -2.37
CA ILE A 32 -10.06 -2.94 -1.27
C ILE A 32 -9.68 -2.13 -0.03
N CYS A 33 -10.63 -2.01 0.91
CA CYS A 33 -10.41 -1.28 2.17
C CYS A 33 -9.28 -1.86 3.02
N VAL A 34 -9.06 -3.18 2.98
CA VAL A 34 -8.16 -3.89 3.91
C VAL A 34 -7.14 -4.68 3.12
N VAL A 35 -5.87 -4.32 3.26
CA VAL A 35 -4.75 -4.93 2.53
C VAL A 35 -3.71 -5.43 3.53
N GLU A 36 -3.12 -6.59 3.28
CA GLU A 36 -2.00 -7.08 4.10
C GLU A 36 -0.81 -6.11 4.00
N TYR A 37 -0.20 -5.73 5.14
CA TYR A 37 0.93 -4.78 5.16
C TYR A 37 2.11 -5.30 4.31
N GLY A 38 2.28 -6.63 4.27
CA GLY A 38 3.33 -7.34 3.56
C GLY A 38 4.65 -7.41 4.35
N GLY A 39 5.52 -8.33 3.94
CA GLY A 39 6.82 -8.56 4.59
C GLY A 39 6.76 -9.48 5.81
N ASP A 40 7.93 -10.01 6.20
CA ASP A 40 8.08 -10.79 7.42
C ASP A 40 8.15 -9.82 8.62
N VAL A 41 6.97 -9.48 9.13
CA VAL A 41 6.85 -8.63 10.32
C VAL A 41 6.98 -9.52 11.57
N GLY A 42 8.10 -9.38 12.27
CA GLY A 42 8.36 -10.13 13.50
C GLY A 42 7.28 -9.94 14.58
N PRO A 43 7.30 -10.73 15.65
CA PRO A 43 6.24 -10.75 16.67
C PRO A 43 6.02 -9.39 17.37
N THR A 44 7.02 -8.51 17.34
CA THR A 44 6.96 -7.16 17.90
C THR A 44 6.00 -6.23 17.16
N PHE A 45 5.75 -6.48 15.87
CA PHE A 45 4.97 -5.58 15.03
C PHE A 45 3.51 -5.44 15.51
N CYS A 46 3.02 -6.50 16.14
CA CYS A 46 1.68 -6.61 16.71
C CYS A 46 1.68 -6.74 18.23
N ASN A 47 2.78 -6.36 18.90
CA ASN A 47 2.87 -6.44 20.35
C ASN A 47 2.09 -5.29 21.01
N PRO A 48 1.05 -5.58 21.83
CA PRO A 48 0.21 -4.56 22.45
C PRO A 48 0.94 -3.73 23.52
N LYS A 49 2.13 -4.13 23.96
CA LYS A 49 2.97 -3.32 24.86
C LYS A 49 3.44 -2.00 24.20
N PHE A 50 3.46 -1.93 22.88
CA PHE A 50 3.74 -0.71 22.13
C PHE A 50 2.41 -0.19 21.57
N PHE A 51 1.83 0.85 22.18
CA PHE A 51 0.56 1.43 21.74
C PHE A 51 0.75 2.86 21.21
N PRO A 52 0.22 3.23 20.03
CA PRO A 52 -0.36 2.32 19.03
C PRO A 52 0.67 1.30 18.53
N THR A 53 0.23 0.13 18.09
CA THR A 53 1.15 -0.93 17.61
C THR A 53 1.99 -0.45 16.43
N LEU A 54 3.17 -1.04 16.24
CA LEU A 54 4.00 -0.75 15.07
C LEU A 54 3.24 -1.03 13.77
N CYS A 55 2.37 -2.04 13.74
CA CYS A 55 1.44 -2.27 12.63
C CYS A 55 0.60 -1.03 12.31
N ARG A 56 -0.05 -0.43 13.31
CA ARG A 56 -0.88 0.77 13.11
C ARG A 56 -0.06 1.99 12.71
N GLN A 57 1.08 2.21 13.37
CA GLN A 57 1.98 3.31 13.06
C GLN A 57 2.50 3.21 11.63
N ASN A 58 2.96 2.02 11.21
CA ASN A 58 3.57 1.82 9.91
C ASN A 58 2.54 1.81 8.77
N CYS A 59 1.34 1.28 8.99
CA CYS A 59 0.24 1.42 8.03
C CYS A 59 -0.07 2.89 7.75
N ARG A 60 -0.08 3.75 8.78
CA ARG A 60 -0.27 5.19 8.60
C ARG A 60 0.93 5.83 7.89
N SER A 61 2.14 5.65 8.43
CA SER A 61 3.33 6.37 7.97
C SER A 61 3.84 5.93 6.59
N PHE A 62 3.77 4.63 6.28
CA PHE A 62 4.41 4.07 5.08
C PHE A 62 3.43 3.58 4.02
N LYS A 63 2.17 3.33 4.37
CA LYS A 63 1.17 2.81 3.44
C LYS A 63 0.04 3.80 3.15
N GLY A 64 -0.01 4.94 3.84
CA GLY A 64 -1.07 5.96 3.68
C GLY A 64 -2.44 5.48 4.15
N ALA A 65 -2.49 4.44 4.99
CA ALA A 65 -3.73 3.91 5.53
C ALA A 65 -4.21 4.73 6.73
N LYS A 66 -5.50 4.61 7.05
CA LYS A 66 -6.13 5.23 8.22
C LYS A 66 -5.80 4.51 9.52
N GLY A 67 -5.65 3.20 9.46
CA GLY A 67 -5.33 2.35 10.61
C GLY A 67 -4.56 1.10 10.23
N GLY A 68 -4.27 0.29 11.24
CA GLY A 68 -3.61 -1.00 11.08
C GLY A 68 -4.06 -1.97 12.16
N LYS A 69 -4.45 -3.17 11.75
CA LYS A 69 -4.98 -4.21 12.64
C LYS A 69 -4.14 -5.47 12.58
N CYS A 70 -4.00 -6.08 13.74
CA CYS A 70 -3.27 -7.33 13.91
C CYS A 70 -4.25 -8.50 14.02
N VAL A 71 -4.19 -9.42 13.06
CA VAL A 71 -5.13 -10.55 12.97
C VAL A 71 -4.36 -11.85 13.15
N LYS A 72 -4.79 -12.67 14.12
CA LYS A 72 -4.30 -14.05 14.28
C LYS A 72 -4.99 -14.93 13.25
N GLN A 73 -4.22 -15.67 12.46
CA GLN A 73 -4.82 -16.61 11.52
C GLN A 73 -5.25 -17.90 12.23
N PRO A 74 -6.42 -18.49 11.88
CA PRO A 74 -6.89 -19.72 12.52
C PRO A 74 -5.93 -20.91 12.31
N LYS A 75 -5.25 -20.98 11.16
CA LYS A 75 -4.39 -22.10 10.77
C LYS A 75 -2.92 -21.92 11.12
N HIS A 76 -2.49 -20.69 11.41
CA HIS A 76 -1.09 -20.35 11.64
C HIS A 76 -0.95 -19.54 12.92
N LYS A 77 0.01 -19.92 13.79
CA LYS A 77 0.30 -19.18 15.03
C LYS A 77 0.81 -17.75 14.77
N HIS A 78 1.14 -17.43 13.51
CA HIS A 78 1.64 -16.12 13.11
C HIS A 78 0.51 -15.09 13.07
N ILE A 79 0.77 -13.96 13.71
CA ILE A 79 -0.07 -12.78 13.64
C ILE A 79 0.32 -11.95 12.42
N LYS A 80 -0.66 -11.49 11.66
CA LYS A 80 -0.44 -10.65 10.48
C LYS A 80 -0.92 -9.23 10.72
N CYS A 81 -0.25 -8.27 10.09
CA CYS A 81 -0.67 -6.88 10.05
C CYS A 81 -1.46 -6.60 8.76
N PHE A 82 -2.61 -5.95 8.89
CA PHE A 82 -3.42 -5.47 7.79
C PHE A 82 -3.64 -3.97 7.92
N CYS A 83 -3.44 -3.23 6.85
CA CYS A 83 -3.76 -1.81 6.78
C CYS A 83 -5.21 -1.61 6.39
N ASP A 84 -5.90 -0.72 7.10
CA ASP A 84 -7.27 -0.34 6.81
C ASP A 84 -7.28 1.09 6.27
N TYR A 85 -7.71 1.24 5.03
CA TYR A 85 -7.80 2.52 4.32
C TYR A 85 -9.16 3.20 4.53
N CYS A 86 -10.16 2.45 5.03
CA CYS A 86 -11.53 2.94 5.18
C CYS A 86 -11.82 3.38 6.62
N LYS A 87 -11.21 2.72 7.61
CA LYS A 87 -11.42 2.96 9.05
C LYS A 87 -10.14 3.35 9.78
N ASP A 88 -10.29 4.22 10.78
CA ASP A 88 -9.19 4.76 11.58
C ASP A 88 -8.80 3.89 12.79
N ASP A 89 -9.35 2.68 12.93
CA ASP A 89 -9.27 1.80 14.12
C ASP A 89 -7.84 1.40 14.55
#